data_AF-A0A2E9C064-F1
#
_entry.id   AF-A0A2E9C064-F1
#
_cell.length_a   1.000
_cell.length_b   1.000
_cell.length_c   1.000
_cell.angle_alpha   90.00
_cell.angle_beta   90.00
_cell.angle_gamma   90.00
#
_symmetry.space_group_name_H-M   'P 1'
#
loop_
_entity.id
_entity.type
_entity.pdbx_description
1 polymer ?
#
loop_
_entity_poly.entity_id
_entity_poly.type
_entity_poly.pdbx_seq_one_letter_code
_entity_poly.pdbx_strand_id
1 'polypeptide(L)'
;MLAGVNGAGTSSVGGAALLQKKVDYFNPDLAARVVLDANPGLTAEEANARAWEFGRKGLERALAQRRNFAFETTLGARTIPQMLADGARQGAQVRLWYAGLASPELHVARVRWRVAAGGHDIPSSLRL
;
A
#
# COMPACT_ATOMS: atom_id res chain seq x y z
N MET A 1 -6.15 5.60 6.03
CA MET A 1 -5.60 4.79 4.93
C MET A 1 -5.34 5.65 3.73
N LEU A 2 -4.26 5.33 3.02
CA LEU A 2 -3.99 5.83 1.69
C LEU A 2 -4.23 4.67 0.73
N ALA A 3 -5.16 4.83 -0.19
CA ALA A 3 -5.30 3.92 -1.31
C ALA A 3 -5.00 4.69 -2.58
N GLY A 4 -4.32 4.04 -3.50
CA GLY A 4 -3.97 4.67 -4.75
C GLY A 4 -3.45 3.61 -5.69
N VAL A 5 -3.85 3.72 -6.93
CA VAL A 5 -3.25 2.92 -7.99
C VAL A 5 -1.79 3.32 -8.15
N ASN A 6 -0.98 2.39 -8.64
CA ASN A 6 0.43 2.63 -8.88
C ASN A 6 0.63 3.92 -9.70
N GLY A 7 1.50 4.80 -9.21
CA GLY A 7 1.72 6.09 -9.86
C GLY A 7 0.82 7.23 -9.39
N ALA A 8 -0.17 7.04 -8.52
CA ALA A 8 -1.08 8.14 -8.14
C ALA A 8 -0.45 9.23 -7.25
N GLY A 9 0.71 8.96 -6.62
CA GLY A 9 1.38 9.90 -5.70
C GLY A 9 0.89 9.80 -4.25
N THR A 10 0.24 8.69 -3.90
CA THR A 10 -0.27 8.39 -2.55
C THR A 10 0.81 8.51 -1.48
N SER A 11 2.00 7.97 -1.71
CA SER A 11 3.10 8.02 -0.74
C SER A 11 3.68 9.43 -0.58
N SER A 12 3.72 10.21 -1.67
CA SER A 12 4.22 11.59 -1.68
C SER A 12 3.26 12.57 -1.00
N VAL A 13 1.94 12.39 -1.17
CA VAL A 13 0.93 13.31 -0.63
C VAL A 13 0.50 12.89 0.79
N GLY A 14 0.34 11.59 1.03
CA GLY A 14 -0.25 11.10 2.26
C GLY A 14 0.76 10.54 3.28
N GLY A 15 1.90 10.00 2.83
CA GLY A 15 2.86 9.35 3.72
C GLY A 15 3.44 10.32 4.75
N ALA A 16 3.80 11.53 4.32
CA ALA A 16 4.32 12.59 5.19
C ALA A 16 3.30 13.07 6.23
N ALA A 17 2.02 13.16 5.85
CA ALA A 17 0.95 13.63 6.75
C ALA A 17 0.56 12.60 7.83
N LEU A 18 0.74 11.31 7.55
CA LEU A 18 0.44 10.23 8.51
C LEU A 18 1.55 10.03 9.55
N LEU A 19 2.82 10.14 9.14
CA LEU A 19 3.96 10.06 10.04
C LEU A 19 3.96 11.19 11.08
N GLN A 20 3.53 12.40 10.69
CA GLN A 20 3.38 13.53 11.62
C GLN A 20 2.34 13.30 12.73
N LYS A 21 1.40 12.36 12.54
CA LYS A 21 0.34 12.05 13.52
C LYS A 21 0.67 10.85 14.43
N LYS A 22 1.92 10.33 14.42
CA LYS A 22 2.32 9.12 15.16
C LYS A 22 1.45 7.90 14.87
N VAL A 23 0.92 7.79 13.65
CA VAL A 23 0.16 6.60 13.23
C VAL A 23 1.14 5.63 12.59
N ASP A 24 1.15 4.38 13.07
CA ASP A 24 1.91 3.31 12.45
C ASP A 24 1.51 3.18 10.98
N TYR A 25 2.49 3.37 10.09
CA TYR A 25 2.29 3.42 8.65
C TYR A 25 3.01 2.25 7.97
N PHE A 26 2.24 1.42 7.28
CA PHE A 26 2.75 0.29 6.52
C PHE A 26 2.73 0.58 5.01
N ASN A 27 3.90 0.61 4.40
CA ASN A 27 4.05 0.62 2.95
C ASN A 27 4.55 -0.76 2.49
N PRO A 28 3.80 -1.48 1.63
CA PRO A 28 4.13 -2.84 1.22
C PRO A 28 5.44 -2.93 0.42
N ASP A 29 5.76 -1.94 -0.41
CA ASP A 29 6.98 -1.93 -1.23
C ASP A 29 8.23 -1.76 -0.37
N LEU A 30 8.19 -0.84 0.60
CA LEU A 30 9.26 -0.66 1.59
C LEU A 30 9.44 -1.92 2.45
N ALA A 31 8.34 -2.53 2.87
CA ALA A 31 8.39 -3.76 3.64
C ALA A 31 8.98 -4.92 2.82
N ALA A 32 8.61 -5.08 1.55
CA ALA A 32 9.19 -6.08 0.66
C ALA A 32 10.69 -5.85 0.44
N ARG A 33 11.11 -4.58 0.32
CA ARG A 33 12.53 -4.24 0.21
C ARG A 33 13.32 -4.63 1.47
N VAL A 34 12.81 -4.31 2.65
CA VAL A 34 13.42 -4.72 3.93
C VAL A 34 13.53 -6.25 4.02
N VAL A 35 12.52 -6.98 3.56
CA VAL A 35 12.54 -8.46 3.54
C VAL A 35 13.63 -8.99 2.62
N LEU A 36 13.79 -8.42 1.42
CA LEU A 36 14.86 -8.78 0.48
C LEU A 36 16.25 -8.45 1.03
N ASP A 37 16.44 -7.24 1.57
CA ASP A 37 17.73 -6.79 2.10
C ASP A 37 18.17 -7.68 3.28
N ALA A 38 17.24 -8.16 4.11
CA ALA A 38 17.52 -9.08 5.20
C ALA A 38 17.64 -10.55 4.76
N ASN A 39 17.17 -10.92 3.56
CA ASN A 39 17.14 -12.30 3.06
C ASN A 39 17.50 -12.34 1.57
N PRO A 40 18.80 -12.23 1.22
CA PRO A 40 19.25 -12.12 -0.17
C PRO A 40 18.88 -13.31 -1.07
N GLY A 41 18.51 -14.46 -0.48
CA GLY A 41 18.08 -15.66 -1.20
C GLY A 41 16.59 -15.71 -1.55
N LEU A 42 15.78 -14.75 -1.11
CA LEU A 42 14.35 -14.70 -1.47
C LEU A 42 14.14 -14.08 -2.84
N THR A 43 13.14 -14.62 -3.54
CA THR A 43 12.59 -13.97 -4.72
C THR A 43 11.78 -12.73 -4.33
N ALA A 44 11.61 -11.81 -5.29
CA ALA A 44 10.74 -10.65 -5.10
C ALA A 44 9.30 -11.04 -4.75
N GLU A 45 8.80 -12.15 -5.30
CA GLU A 45 7.45 -12.65 -5.06
C GLU A 45 7.28 -13.17 -3.62
N GLU A 46 8.25 -13.91 -3.10
CA GLU A 46 8.26 -14.34 -1.69
C GLU A 46 8.35 -13.16 -0.73
N ALA A 47 9.19 -12.17 -1.06
CA ALA A 47 9.31 -10.95 -0.26
C ALA A 47 8.00 -10.15 -0.23
N ASN A 48 7.34 -10.02 -1.38
CA ASN A 48 6.03 -9.38 -1.50
C ASN A 48 4.96 -10.13 -0.71
N ALA A 49 4.92 -11.45 -0.77
CA ALA A 49 3.99 -12.27 0.00
C ALA A 49 4.18 -12.09 1.52
N ARG A 50 5.44 -12.08 1.98
CA ARG A 50 5.76 -11.84 3.40
C ARG A 50 5.40 -10.42 3.86
N ALA A 51 5.69 -9.42 3.03
CA ALA A 51 5.32 -8.03 3.29
C ALA A 51 3.79 -7.90 3.39
N TRP A 52 3.05 -8.48 2.43
CA TRP A 52 1.59 -8.49 2.44
C TRP A 52 1.03 -9.09 3.72
N GLU A 53 1.53 -10.25 4.15
CA GLU A 53 1.08 -10.93 5.37
C GLU A 53 1.38 -10.11 6.64
N PHE A 54 2.52 -9.41 6.67
CA PHE A 54 2.84 -8.49 7.77
C PHE A 54 1.84 -7.33 7.84
N GLY A 55 1.54 -6.70 6.69
CA GLY A 55 0.56 -5.62 6.60
C GLY A 55 -0.85 -6.07 7.01
N ARG A 56 -1.29 -7.24 6.54
CA ARG A 56 -2.58 -7.85 6.88
C ARG A 56 -2.69 -8.09 8.39
N LYS A 57 -1.68 -8.72 9.00
CA LYS A 57 -1.62 -8.94 10.46
C LYS A 57 -1.58 -7.64 11.26
N GLY A 58 -0.92 -6.61 10.73
CA GLY A 58 -0.92 -5.27 11.32
C GLY A 58 -2.34 -4.68 11.42
N LEU A 59 -3.08 -4.71 10.30
CA LEU A 59 -4.47 -4.25 10.25
C LEU A 59 -5.37 -5.08 11.18
N GLU A 60 -5.23 -6.40 11.18
CA GLU A 60 -5.98 -7.31 12.04
C GLU A 60 -5.78 -6.96 13.53
N ARG A 61 -4.52 -6.80 13.97
CA ARG A 61 -4.22 -6.39 15.36
C ARG A 61 -4.80 -5.03 15.70
N ALA A 62 -4.71 -4.07 14.79
CA ALA A 62 -5.21 -2.73 15.02
C ALA A 62 -6.74 -2.70 15.19
N LEU A 63 -7.47 -3.46 14.37
CA LEU A 63 -8.91 -3.63 14.50
C LEU A 63 -9.26 -4.30 15.83
N ALA A 64 -8.60 -5.40 16.17
CA ALA A 64 -8.84 -6.13 17.42
C ALA A 64 -8.55 -5.30 18.68
N GLN A 65 -7.49 -4.48 18.66
CA GLN A 65 -7.04 -3.68 19.80
C GLN A 65 -7.59 -2.24 19.79
N ARG A 66 -8.45 -1.88 18.83
CA ARG A 66 -8.96 -0.52 18.62
C ARG A 66 -7.86 0.54 18.54
N ARG A 67 -6.78 0.21 17.83
CA ARG A 67 -5.62 1.10 17.60
C ARG A 67 -5.67 1.71 16.21
N ASN A 68 -4.98 2.82 16.05
CA ASN A 68 -4.81 3.45 14.74
C ASN A 68 -3.82 2.64 13.89
N PHE A 69 -4.16 2.40 12.63
CA PHE A 69 -3.27 1.79 11.66
C PHE A 69 -3.48 2.42 10.29
N ALA A 70 -2.38 2.77 9.65
CA ALA A 70 -2.39 3.25 8.29
C ALA A 70 -1.59 2.30 7.41
N PHE A 71 -2.09 2.05 6.21
CA PHE A 71 -1.34 1.32 5.21
C PHE A 71 -1.70 1.80 3.81
N GLU A 72 -0.77 1.54 2.89
CA GLU A 72 -0.95 1.72 1.46
C GLU A 72 -1.45 0.46 0.78
N THR A 73 -2.42 0.63 -0.13
CA THR A 73 -2.94 -0.46 -0.94
C THR A 73 -3.47 0.04 -2.28
N THR A 74 -3.36 -0.81 -3.29
CA THR A 74 -3.99 -0.61 -4.60
C THR A 74 -5.47 -1.02 -4.61
N LEU A 75 -5.97 -1.63 -3.53
CA LEU A 75 -7.31 -2.26 -3.45
C LEU A 75 -7.57 -3.33 -4.53
N GLY A 76 -6.52 -3.85 -5.18
CA GLY A 76 -6.66 -4.86 -6.25
C GLY A 76 -7.10 -6.25 -5.78
N ALA A 77 -7.16 -6.49 -4.46
CA ALA A 77 -7.57 -7.75 -3.86
C ALA A 77 -8.73 -7.55 -2.87
N ARG A 78 -9.48 -8.62 -2.58
CA ARG A 78 -10.72 -8.56 -1.76
C ARG A 78 -10.48 -8.55 -0.25
N THR A 79 -9.38 -9.14 0.22
CA THR A 79 -9.13 -9.38 1.65
C THR A 79 -9.14 -8.10 2.48
N ILE A 80 -8.36 -7.11 2.03
CA ILE A 80 -8.22 -5.85 2.75
C ILE A 80 -9.53 -5.04 2.76
N PRO A 81 -10.22 -4.80 1.62
CA PRO A 81 -11.53 -4.18 1.62
C PRO A 81 -12.53 -4.86 2.56
N GLN A 82 -12.52 -6.20 2.61
CA GLN A 82 -13.42 -6.96 3.47
C GLN A 82 -13.11 -6.71 4.96
N MET A 83 -11.84 -6.79 5.37
CA MET A 83 -11.43 -6.49 6.75
C MET A 83 -11.84 -5.08 7.18
N LEU A 84 -11.73 -4.10 6.29
CA LEU A 84 -12.14 -2.73 6.57
C LEU A 84 -13.65 -2.59 6.72
N ALA A 85 -14.41 -3.23 5.82
CA ALA A 85 -15.87 -3.24 5.90
C ALA A 85 -16.35 -3.90 7.20
N ASP A 86 -15.75 -5.01 7.60
CA ASP A 86 -16.09 -5.72 8.84
C ASP A 86 -15.69 -4.91 10.07
N GLY A 87 -14.50 -4.30 10.07
CA GLY A 87 -14.07 -3.37 11.11
C GLY A 87 -15.01 -2.17 11.27
N ALA A 88 -15.47 -1.60 10.15
CA ALA A 88 -16.43 -0.49 10.17
C ALA A 88 -17.78 -0.90 10.77
N ARG A 89 -18.29 -2.10 10.42
CA ARG A 89 -19.50 -2.66 11.06
C ARG A 89 -19.35 -2.86 12.57
N GLN A 90 -18.12 -3.10 13.02
CA GLN A 90 -17.77 -3.26 14.44
C GLN A 90 -17.43 -1.93 15.15
N GLY A 91 -17.59 -0.79 14.46
CA GLY A 91 -17.43 0.55 15.02
C GLY A 91 -16.05 1.20 14.81
N ALA A 92 -15.18 0.61 14.00
CA ALA A 92 -13.92 1.26 13.62
C ALA A 92 -14.18 2.42 12.64
N GLN A 93 -13.49 3.55 12.84
CA GLN A 93 -13.50 4.64 11.85
C GLN A 93 -12.52 4.34 10.71
N VAL A 94 -13.06 4.09 9.53
CA VAL A 94 -12.26 3.92 8.31
C VAL A 94 -12.22 5.24 7.55
N ARG A 95 -11.02 5.79 7.35
CA ARG A 95 -10.77 6.95 6.48
C ARG A 95 -9.95 6.50 5.29
N LEU A 96 -10.53 6.55 4.10
CA LEU A 96 -9.89 6.18 2.85
C LEU A 96 -9.58 7.43 2.03
N TRP A 97 -8.32 7.64 1.69
CA TRP A 97 -7.92 8.65 0.73
C TRP A 97 -7.55 7.92 -0.55
N TYR A 98 -8.37 8.04 -1.59
CA TYR A 98 -8.13 7.41 -2.89
C TYR A 98 -7.57 8.44 -3.86
N ALA A 99 -6.39 8.18 -4.42
CA ALA A 99 -5.82 8.97 -5.50
C ALA A 99 -5.84 8.16 -6.81
N GLY A 100 -6.52 8.70 -7.82
CA GLY A 100 -6.59 8.15 -9.17
C GLY A 100 -6.44 9.29 -10.20
N LEU A 101 -6.04 8.94 -11.41
CA LEU A 101 -6.05 9.82 -12.57
C LEU A 101 -7.33 9.55 -13.37
N ALA A 102 -7.70 10.48 -14.25
CA ALA A 102 -8.96 10.43 -14.99
C ALA A 102 -9.07 9.22 -15.93
N SER A 103 -7.97 8.53 -16.25
CA SER A 103 -7.99 7.34 -17.09
C SER A 103 -6.82 6.37 -16.79
N PRO A 104 -6.96 5.08 -17.12
CA PRO A 104 -5.88 4.09 -17.05
C PRO A 104 -4.60 4.48 -17.79
N GLU A 105 -4.74 5.10 -18.98
CA GLU A 105 -3.62 5.50 -19.83
C GLU A 105 -2.75 6.55 -19.14
N LEU A 106 -3.36 7.45 -18.37
CA LEU A 106 -2.65 8.45 -17.58
C LEU A 106 -1.82 7.81 -16.47
N HIS A 107 -2.27 6.68 -15.89
CA HIS A 107 -1.47 5.92 -14.93
C HIS A 107 -0.24 5.29 -15.58
N VAL A 108 -0.41 4.67 -16.75
CA VAL A 108 0.70 4.08 -17.51
C VAL A 108 1.71 5.17 -17.91
N ALA A 109 1.25 6.31 -18.42
CA ALA A 109 2.10 7.43 -18.78
C ALA A 109 2.91 7.96 -17.59
N ARG A 110 2.28 8.06 -16.41
CA ARG A 110 2.96 8.52 -15.19
C ARG A 110 3.98 7.50 -14.65
N VAL A 111 3.70 6.20 -14.75
CA VAL A 111 4.69 5.16 -14.43
C VAL A 111 5.90 5.30 -15.35
N ARG A 112 5.69 5.39 -16.67
CA ARG A 112 6.77 5.59 -17.66
C ARG A 112 7.61 6.83 -17.36
N TRP A 113 6.96 7.95 -17.04
CA TRP A 113 7.66 9.18 -16.68
C TRP A 113 8.51 9.03 -15.41
N ARG A 114 7.99 8.35 -14.37
CA ARG A 114 8.78 8.11 -13.13
C ARG A 114 9.98 7.20 -13.38
N VAL A 115 9.85 6.20 -14.24
CA VAL A 115 10.97 5.33 -14.63
C VAL A 115 12.04 6.11 -15.37
N ALA A 116 11.63 6.95 -16.34
CA ALA A 116 12.55 7.82 -17.07
C ALA A 116 13.26 8.84 -16.15
N ALA A 117 12.62 9.22 -15.05
CA ALA A 117 13.18 10.09 -14.02
C ALA A 117 14.02 9.35 -12.95
N GLY A 118 14.35 8.06 -13.16
CA GLY A 118 15.20 7.28 -12.25
C GLY A 118 14.44 6.52 -11.14
N GLY A 119 13.11 6.44 -11.21
CA GLY A 119 12.30 5.62 -10.31
C GLY A 119 12.26 4.14 -10.71
N HIS A 120 11.83 3.28 -9.79
CA HIS A 120 11.71 1.84 -10.05
C HIS A 120 10.61 1.52 -11.06
N ASP A 121 10.92 0.62 -12.01
CA ASP A 121 9.96 0.14 -12.99
C ASP A 121 8.98 -0.88 -12.39
N ILE A 122 7.74 -0.85 -12.87
CA ILE A 122 6.68 -1.79 -12.51
C ILE A 122 6.50 -2.75 -13.69
N PRO A 123 6.52 -4.08 -13.47
CA PRO A 123 6.32 -5.07 -14.51
C PRO A 123 5.06 -4.80 -15.34
N SER A 124 5.12 -5.00 -16.65
CA SER A 124 4.03 -4.71 -17.59
C SER A 124 2.72 -5.43 -17.25
N SER A 125 2.79 -6.62 -16.66
CA SER A 125 1.63 -7.40 -16.20
C SER A 125 0.91 -6.82 -14.98
N LEU A 126 1.50 -5.82 -14.31
CA LEU A 126 0.96 -5.14 -13.13
C LEU A 126 0.63 -3.66 -13.42
N ARG A 127 0.73 -3.23 -14.68
CA ARG A 127 0.38 -1.88 -15.14
C ARG A 127 -1.10 -1.84 -15.55
N LEU A 128 -1.98 -1.85 -14.54
CA LEU A 128 -3.45 -1.89 -14.61
C LEU A 128 -4.03 -3.14 -15.27
#